data_AF-A0A2V5Z6Z8-F1
#
_entry.id   AF-A0A2V5Z6Z8-F1
#
_cell.length_a   1.000
_cell.length_b   1.000
_cell.length_c   1.000
_cell.angle_alpha   90.00
_cell.angle_beta   90.00
_cell.angle_gamma   90.00
#
_symmetry.space_group_name_H-M   'P 1'
#
loop_
_entity.id
_entity.type
_entity.pdbx_description
1 polymer ?
#
loop_
_entity_poly.entity_id
_entity_poly.type
_entity_poly.pdbx_seq_one_letter_code
_entity_poly.pdbx_strand_id
1 'polypeptide(L)'
;MSICLSLPTTSLTAKNAEFSANRTLPPLKLSAADLDTILRKTQTLVAAANGPANNEESARESVKLGVRRYEIEIPHFSLASSVAFPKELFKFSYTYYRPDRPISSVTIDLGDYSRRVSVTGEVEDQVKATSTLIEKDLLRFSTTIGGASFRR
;
A
#
# COMPACT_ATOMS: atom_id res chain seq x y z
N MET A 1 58.11 -7.07 -23.73
CA MET A 1 57.14 -6.73 -22.67
C MET A 1 55.82 -6.41 -23.37
N SER A 2 54.78 -7.20 -23.15
CA SER A 2 53.45 -7.02 -23.75
C SER A 2 52.47 -6.65 -22.63
N ILE A 3 51.83 -5.49 -22.74
CA ILE A 3 50.89 -4.98 -21.73
C ILE A 3 49.49 -5.24 -22.27
N CYS A 4 48.80 -6.24 -21.75
CA CYS A 4 47.39 -6.47 -22.02
C CYS A 4 46.56 -5.50 -21.16
N LEU A 5 45.96 -4.49 -21.79
CA LEU A 5 44.90 -3.68 -21.19
C LEU A 5 43.60 -4.49 -21.20
N SER A 6 43.21 -5.03 -20.05
CA SER A 6 41.87 -5.56 -19.83
C SER A 6 40.89 -4.42 -19.58
N LEU A 7 39.91 -4.24 -20.47
CA LEU A 7 38.75 -3.39 -20.23
C LEU A 7 37.86 -4.04 -19.16
N PRO A 8 37.49 -3.35 -18.07
CA PRO A 8 36.43 -3.83 -17.20
C PRO A 8 35.09 -3.68 -17.92
N THR A 9 34.45 -4.81 -18.21
CA THR A 9 33.02 -4.84 -18.54
C THR A 9 32.25 -4.40 -17.30
N THR A 10 31.82 -3.14 -17.29
CA THR A 10 30.81 -2.66 -16.35
C THR A 10 29.52 -3.39 -16.66
N SER A 11 29.20 -4.41 -15.87
CA SER A 11 27.86 -5.01 -15.87
C SER A 11 26.90 -3.91 -15.41
N LEU A 12 26.18 -3.28 -16.33
CA LEU A 12 24.99 -2.53 -15.98
C LEU A 12 24.00 -3.56 -15.44
N THR A 13 23.87 -3.64 -14.12
CA THR A 13 22.73 -4.28 -13.48
C THR A 13 21.48 -3.58 -14.00
N ALA A 14 20.76 -4.23 -14.91
CA ALA A 14 19.45 -3.79 -15.34
C ALA A 14 18.59 -3.71 -14.07
N LYS A 15 18.24 -2.49 -13.66
CA LYS A 15 17.23 -2.30 -12.63
C LYS A 15 15.96 -2.94 -13.17
N ASN A 16 15.50 -4.03 -12.55
CA ASN A 16 14.29 -4.72 -12.98
C ASN A 16 13.16 -3.70 -13.09
N ALA A 17 12.39 -3.76 -14.19
CA ALA A 17 11.28 -2.84 -14.38
C ALA A 17 10.25 -3.05 -13.27
N GLU A 18 9.94 -2.01 -12.51
CA GLU A 18 8.91 -2.05 -11.48
C GLU A 18 7.53 -1.94 -12.13
N PHE A 19 6.67 -2.91 -11.84
CA PHE A 19 5.28 -2.91 -12.29
C PHE A 19 4.41 -2.10 -11.32
N SER A 20 3.37 -1.46 -11.85
CA SER A 20 2.40 -0.71 -11.05
C SER A 20 0.98 -1.04 -11.48
N ALA A 21 0.09 -1.24 -10.50
CA ALA A 21 -1.34 -1.36 -10.71
C ALA A 21 -2.08 -0.35 -9.84
N ASN A 22 -2.92 0.48 -10.48
CA ASN A 22 -3.75 1.48 -9.83
C ASN A 22 -5.23 1.15 -10.03
N ARG A 23 -5.99 1.15 -8.93
CA ARG A 23 -7.43 0.88 -8.92
C ARG A 23 -8.16 2.06 -8.28
N THR A 24 -9.01 2.72 -9.04
CA THR A 24 -9.86 3.81 -8.53
C THR A 24 -11.16 3.20 -8.01
N LEU A 25 -11.60 3.65 -6.83
CA LEU A 25 -12.73 3.08 -6.12
C LEU A 25 -13.94 4.03 -6.11
N PRO A 26 -15.17 3.50 -6.11
CA PRO A 26 -16.37 4.28 -5.84
C PRO A 26 -16.35 4.84 -4.41
N PRO A 27 -17.31 5.70 -4.03
CA PRO A 27 -17.52 6.06 -2.63
C PRO A 27 -17.65 4.82 -1.74
N LEU A 28 -17.05 4.85 -0.55
CA LEU A 28 -17.03 3.73 0.39
C LEU A 28 -17.62 4.13 1.74
N LYS A 29 -18.28 3.18 2.42
CA LYS A 29 -18.73 3.30 3.81
C LYS A 29 -18.02 2.25 4.66
N LEU A 30 -17.05 2.69 5.45
CA LEU A 30 -16.19 1.81 6.26
C LEU A 30 -16.25 2.26 7.72
N SER A 31 -16.40 1.29 8.63
CA SER A 31 -16.08 1.50 10.04
C SER A 31 -14.57 1.36 10.28
N ALA A 32 -14.11 1.78 11.46
CA ALA A 32 -12.72 1.56 11.87
C ALA A 32 -12.36 0.05 11.92
N ALA A 33 -13.31 -0.82 12.29
CA ALA A 33 -13.11 -2.26 12.33
C ALA A 33 -12.99 -2.88 10.92
N ASP A 34 -13.78 -2.37 9.96
CA ASP A 34 -13.68 -2.78 8.56
C ASP A 34 -12.29 -2.42 8.00
N LEU A 35 -11.81 -1.22 8.33
CA LEU A 35 -10.50 -0.74 7.93
C LEU A 35 -9.37 -1.58 8.53
N ASP A 36 -9.41 -1.89 9.84
CA ASP A 36 -8.46 -2.79 10.48
C ASP A 36 -8.45 -4.17 9.80
N THR A 37 -9.63 -4.70 9.47
CA THR A 37 -9.76 -5.97 8.74
C THR A 37 -9.11 -5.90 7.35
N ILE A 38 -9.35 -4.82 6.60
CA ILE A 38 -8.75 -4.61 5.28
C ILE A 38 -7.22 -4.56 5.40
N LEU A 39 -6.69 -3.80 6.36
CA LEU A 39 -5.24 -3.67 6.55
C LEU A 39 -4.58 -5.01 6.92
N ARG A 40 -5.20 -5.81 7.81
CA ARG A 40 -4.69 -7.14 8.17
C ARG A 40 -4.63 -8.07 6.96
N LYS A 41 -5.67 -8.04 6.12
CA LYS A 41 -5.70 -8.81 4.88
C LYS A 41 -4.65 -8.32 3.90
N THR A 42 -4.50 -7.02 3.73
CA THR A 42 -3.45 -6.43 2.89
C THR A 42 -2.07 -6.90 3.34
N GLN A 43 -1.75 -6.84 4.63
CA GLN A 43 -0.49 -7.36 5.17
C GLN A 43 -0.33 -8.86 4.89
N THR A 44 -1.40 -9.65 5.05
CA THR A 44 -1.38 -11.09 4.74
C THR A 44 -1.07 -11.36 3.27
N LEU A 45 -1.68 -10.60 2.35
CA LEU A 45 -1.43 -10.71 0.91
C LEU A 45 0.01 -10.35 0.56
N VAL A 46 0.52 -9.25 1.13
CA VAL A 46 1.90 -8.81 0.94
C VAL A 46 2.89 -9.84 1.48
N ALA A 47 2.63 -10.40 2.67
CA ALA A 47 3.48 -11.44 3.26
C ALA A 47 3.49 -12.72 2.44
N ALA A 48 2.32 -13.14 1.90
CA ALA A 48 2.23 -14.30 1.02
C ALA A 48 3.00 -14.10 -0.30
N ALA A 49 2.96 -12.88 -0.87
CA ALA A 49 3.67 -12.55 -2.10
C ALA A 49 5.19 -12.44 -1.89
N ASN A 50 5.62 -11.82 -0.79
CA ASN A 50 7.02 -11.53 -0.53
C ASN A 50 7.77 -12.67 0.19
N GLY A 51 7.05 -13.64 0.74
CA GLY A 51 7.64 -14.71 1.56
C GLY A 51 8.15 -14.21 2.92
N PRO A 52 8.88 -15.07 3.67
CA PRO A 52 9.36 -14.74 5.00
C PRO A 52 10.31 -13.53 4.99
N ALA A 53 10.22 -12.69 6.01
CA ALA A 53 11.14 -11.57 6.17
C ALA A 53 12.54 -12.10 6.52
N ASN A 54 13.48 -11.96 5.59
CA ASN A 54 14.91 -12.00 5.88
C ASN A 54 15.32 -10.74 6.65
N ASN A 55 16.13 -10.92 7.70
CA ASN A 55 16.41 -9.94 8.76
C ASN A 55 17.10 -8.64 8.32
N GLU A 56 17.51 -8.51 7.06
CA GLU A 56 18.35 -7.40 6.61
C GLU A 56 17.55 -6.18 6.09
N GLU A 57 16.25 -6.33 5.80
CA GLU A 57 15.41 -5.23 5.32
C GLU A 57 14.04 -5.22 5.98
N SER A 58 13.87 -4.26 6.89
CA SER A 58 12.61 -4.01 7.58
C SER A 58 11.62 -3.30 6.67
N ALA A 59 10.42 -3.87 6.52
CA ALA A 59 9.30 -3.17 5.90
C ALA A 59 8.99 -1.89 6.69
N ARG A 60 8.58 -0.84 5.97
CA ARG A 60 8.09 0.41 6.55
C ARG A 60 6.60 0.50 6.32
N GLU A 61 5.87 0.75 7.40
CA GLU A 61 4.44 1.01 7.35
C GLU A 61 4.14 2.36 7.98
N SER A 62 3.23 3.11 7.38
CA SER A 62 2.69 4.32 7.98
C SER A 62 1.21 4.48 7.67
N VAL A 63 0.53 5.20 8.57
CA VAL A 63 -0.87 5.58 8.39
C VAL A 63 -1.00 7.08 8.57
N LYS A 64 -1.72 7.73 7.65
CA LYS A 64 -2.11 9.15 7.74
C LYS A 64 -3.61 9.27 7.91
N LEU A 65 -4.02 10.06 8.90
CA LEU A 65 -5.41 10.29 9.28
C LEU A 65 -5.74 11.76 9.12
N GLY A 66 -6.69 12.10 8.27
CA GLY A 66 -7.24 13.44 8.16
C GLY A 66 -8.47 13.59 9.05
N VAL A 67 -8.42 14.48 10.04
CA VAL A 67 -9.53 14.85 10.91
C VAL A 67 -9.80 16.34 10.74
N ARG A 68 -10.86 16.69 10.02
CA ARG A 68 -11.23 18.09 9.69
C ARG A 68 -10.06 18.84 9.03
N ARG A 69 -9.40 19.74 9.77
CA ARG A 69 -8.28 20.59 9.30
C ARG A 69 -6.91 20.04 9.68
N TYR A 70 -6.86 18.92 10.38
CA TYR A 70 -5.62 18.33 10.88
C TYR A 70 -5.31 17.03 10.15
N GLU A 71 -4.03 16.78 9.89
CA GLU A 71 -3.52 15.50 9.42
C GLU A 71 -2.56 14.95 10.48
N ILE A 72 -2.73 13.68 10.84
CA ILE A 72 -1.91 12.97 11.82
C ILE A 72 -1.24 11.81 11.10
N GLU A 73 0.09 11.75 11.15
CA GLU A 73 0.86 10.62 10.63
C GLU A 73 1.36 9.74 11.79
N ILE A 74 1.15 8.44 11.65
CA ILE A 74 1.65 7.40 12.54
C ILE A 74 2.72 6.62 11.75
N PRO A 75 4.01 6.95 11.92
CA PRO A 75 5.08 6.18 11.31
C PRO A 75 5.26 4.84 12.03
N HIS A 76 5.90 3.88 11.36
CA HIS A 76 6.13 2.53 11.89
C HIS A 76 4.84 1.88 12.42
N PHE A 77 3.75 2.08 11.67
CA PHE A 77 2.44 1.60 12.04
C PHE A 77 2.48 0.08 12.21
N SER A 78 1.91 -0.40 13.32
CA SER A 78 1.73 -1.83 13.58
C SER A 78 0.28 -2.08 13.93
N LEU A 79 -0.39 -2.98 13.21
CA LEU A 79 -1.76 -3.41 13.52
C LEU A 79 -1.90 -4.14 14.87
N ALA A 80 -0.78 -4.49 15.51
CA ALA A 80 -0.77 -5.01 16.88
C ALA A 80 -0.96 -3.89 17.91
N SER A 81 -0.65 -2.64 17.56
CA SER A 81 -0.91 -1.49 18.41
C SER A 81 -2.38 -1.06 18.26
N SER A 82 -3.10 -1.02 19.38
CA SER A 82 -4.47 -0.50 19.43
C SER A 82 -4.45 1.00 19.11
N VAL A 83 -4.53 1.35 17.83
CA VAL A 83 -4.72 2.74 17.41
C VAL A 83 -6.20 3.05 17.53
N ALA A 84 -6.56 3.88 18.51
CA ALA A 84 -7.90 4.41 18.62
C ALA A 84 -8.17 5.36 17.45
N PHE A 85 -8.81 4.86 16.40
CA PHE A 85 -9.22 5.71 15.28
C PHE A 85 -10.24 6.75 15.76
N PRO A 86 -10.12 8.02 15.32
CA PRO A 86 -11.15 9.03 15.52
C PRO A 86 -12.52 8.52 15.05
N LYS A 87 -13.60 8.98 15.70
CA LYS A 87 -14.99 8.60 15.34
C LYS A 87 -15.34 8.88 13.87
N GLU A 88 -14.71 9.89 13.28
CA GLU A 88 -14.92 10.30 11.91
C GLU A 88 -13.59 10.69 11.27
N LEU A 89 -13.33 10.15 10.07
CA LEU A 89 -12.15 10.44 9.27
C LEU A 89 -12.57 11.06 7.94
N PHE A 90 -11.85 12.11 7.56
CA PHE A 90 -12.03 12.82 6.29
C PHE A 90 -11.10 12.28 5.21
N LYS A 91 -9.97 11.75 5.66
CA LYS A 91 -8.95 11.11 4.84
C LYS A 91 -8.31 9.99 5.66
N PHE A 92 -7.99 8.92 4.99
CA PHE A 92 -7.18 7.83 5.47
C PHE A 92 -6.17 7.50 4.37
N SER A 93 -4.92 7.30 4.72
CA SER A 93 -3.91 6.77 3.81
C SER A 93 -3.08 5.75 4.56
N TYR A 94 -2.94 4.56 3.97
CA TYR A 94 -1.99 3.55 4.43
C TYR A 94 -0.89 3.42 3.40
N THR A 95 0.36 3.34 3.87
CA THR A 95 1.51 3.05 3.03
C THR A 95 2.29 1.89 3.63
N TYR A 96 2.53 0.86 2.82
CA TYR A 96 3.54 -0.16 3.03
C TYR A 96 4.65 0.04 2.01
N TYR A 97 5.90 -0.14 2.44
CA TYR A 97 7.06 -0.09 1.55
C TYR A 97 8.15 -1.06 1.98
N ARG A 98 8.64 -1.85 1.03
CA ARG A 98 9.82 -2.71 1.15
C ARG A 98 10.49 -2.83 -0.22
N PRO A 99 11.71 -2.30 -0.42
CA PRO A 99 12.35 -2.28 -1.74
C PRO A 99 12.65 -3.69 -2.25
N ASP A 100 12.77 -3.83 -3.57
CA ASP A 100 13.30 -5.03 -4.26
C ASP A 100 12.55 -6.31 -3.87
N ARG A 101 11.21 -6.22 -3.88
CA ARG A 101 10.29 -7.32 -3.58
C ARG A 101 9.26 -7.51 -4.68
N PRO A 102 8.70 -8.73 -4.78
CA PRO A 102 7.56 -8.98 -5.67
C PRO A 102 6.41 -7.99 -5.46
N ILE A 103 6.15 -7.59 -4.21
CA ILE A 103 5.35 -6.42 -3.83
C ILE A 103 6.22 -5.45 -3.03
N SER A 104 6.64 -4.37 -3.69
CA SER A 104 7.51 -3.34 -3.13
C SER A 104 6.75 -2.25 -2.38
N SER A 105 5.54 -1.90 -2.83
CA SER A 105 4.72 -0.87 -2.20
C SER A 105 3.25 -1.19 -2.29
N VAL A 106 2.51 -0.81 -1.26
CA VAL A 106 1.05 -0.76 -1.28
C VAL A 106 0.61 0.57 -0.69
N THR A 107 -0.20 1.31 -1.42
CA THR A 107 -0.87 2.53 -0.94
C THR A 107 -2.37 2.37 -1.03
N ILE A 108 -3.07 2.60 0.07
CA ILE A 108 -4.53 2.68 0.11
C ILE A 108 -4.89 4.11 0.52
N ASP A 109 -5.32 4.92 -0.43
CA ASP A 109 -5.73 6.31 -0.23
C ASP A 109 -7.25 6.42 -0.27
N LEU A 110 -7.87 6.76 0.85
CA LEU A 110 -9.32 6.93 1.00
C LEU A 110 -9.63 8.32 1.54
N GLY A 111 -10.09 9.21 0.67
CA GLY A 111 -10.57 10.54 1.03
C GLY A 111 -11.72 10.98 0.14
N ASP A 112 -12.21 12.20 0.36
CA ASP A 112 -13.35 12.72 -0.40
C ASP A 112 -13.11 12.77 -1.91
N TYR A 113 -11.89 13.21 -2.28
CA TYR A 113 -11.52 13.49 -3.67
C TYR A 113 -10.57 12.45 -4.27
N SER A 114 -10.10 11.49 -3.48
CA SER A 114 -9.21 10.42 -3.94
C SER A 114 -9.57 9.13 -3.23
N ARG A 115 -9.93 8.09 -4.00
CA ARG A 115 -10.19 6.75 -3.51
C ARG A 115 -9.47 5.78 -4.42
N ARG A 116 -8.28 5.35 -4.00
CA ARG A 116 -7.37 4.59 -4.86
C ARG A 116 -6.59 3.57 -4.06
N VAL A 117 -6.38 2.41 -4.68
CA VAL A 117 -5.35 1.45 -4.30
C VAL A 117 -4.25 1.47 -5.35
N SER A 118 -3.02 1.56 -4.89
CA SER A 118 -1.83 1.48 -5.73
C SER A 118 -0.94 0.37 -5.20
N VAL A 119 -0.52 -0.54 -6.08
CA VAL A 119 0.41 -1.62 -5.76
C VAL A 119 1.57 -1.56 -6.73
N THR A 120 2.80 -1.67 -6.23
CA THR A 120 4.00 -1.76 -7.06
C THR A 120 4.87 -2.94 -6.64
N GLY A 121 5.73 -3.40 -7.55
CA GLY A 121 6.70 -4.45 -7.28
C GLY A 121 7.32 -5.07 -8.53
N GLU A 122 8.19 -6.05 -8.34
CA GLU A 122 8.99 -6.64 -9.43
C GLU A 122 8.24 -7.70 -10.25
N VAL A 123 7.13 -8.25 -9.74
CA VAL A 123 6.42 -9.36 -10.39
C VAL A 123 5.01 -8.93 -10.80
N GLU A 124 4.81 -8.72 -12.10
CA GLU A 124 3.56 -8.17 -12.67
C GLU A 124 2.31 -8.92 -12.22
N ASP A 125 2.31 -10.26 -12.31
CA ASP A 125 1.16 -11.08 -11.95
C ASP A 125 0.80 -10.95 -10.47
N GLN A 126 1.80 -10.84 -9.59
CA GLN A 126 1.57 -10.63 -8.16
C GLN A 126 1.05 -9.22 -7.88
N VAL A 127 1.56 -8.20 -8.57
CA VAL A 127 1.07 -6.82 -8.48
C VAL A 127 -0.40 -6.73 -8.92
N LYS A 128 -0.74 -7.38 -10.05
CA LYS A 128 -2.11 -7.46 -10.57
C LYS A 128 -3.03 -8.24 -9.64
N ALA A 129 -2.60 -9.41 -9.15
CA ALA A 129 -3.40 -10.22 -8.24
C ALA A 129 -3.66 -9.49 -6.91
N THR A 130 -2.62 -8.91 -6.31
CA THR A 130 -2.71 -8.20 -5.04
C THR A 130 -3.61 -6.97 -5.14
N SER A 131 -3.42 -6.12 -6.17
CA SER A 131 -4.28 -4.95 -6.38
C SER A 131 -5.75 -5.33 -6.58
N THR A 132 -6.02 -6.40 -7.33
CA THR A 132 -7.38 -6.89 -7.60
C THR A 132 -8.05 -7.46 -6.34
N LEU A 133 -7.30 -8.18 -5.50
CA LEU A 133 -7.84 -8.73 -4.25
C LEU A 133 -8.16 -7.63 -3.24
N ILE A 134 -7.28 -6.62 -3.09
CA ILE A 134 -7.52 -5.47 -2.22
C ILE A 134 -8.72 -4.66 -2.73
N GLU A 135 -8.79 -4.38 -4.03
CA GLU A 135 -9.94 -3.71 -4.66
C GLU A 135 -11.24 -4.46 -4.39
N LYS A 136 -11.27 -5.78 -4.61
CA LYS A 136 -12.45 -6.61 -4.37
C LYS A 136 -12.92 -6.54 -2.93
N ASP A 137 -12.01 -6.57 -1.95
CA ASP A 137 -12.37 -6.44 -0.54
C ASP A 137 -12.94 -5.06 -0.22
N LEU A 138 -12.37 -3.98 -0.79
CA LEU A 138 -12.88 -2.61 -0.61
C LEU A 138 -14.22 -2.38 -1.29
N LEU A 139 -14.46 -2.96 -2.48
CA LEU A 139 -15.71 -2.82 -3.22
C LEU A 139 -16.92 -3.39 -2.47
N ARG A 140 -16.72 -4.30 -1.52
CA ARG A 140 -17.79 -4.78 -0.62
C ARG A 140 -18.42 -3.69 0.23
N PHE A 141 -17.70 -2.59 0.42
CA PHE A 141 -18.12 -1.43 1.20
C PHE A 141 -18.51 -0.26 0.30
N SER A 142 -18.64 -0.49 -1.00
CA SER A 142 -19.06 0.55 -1.94
C SER A 142 -20.47 1.04 -1.66
N THR A 143 -20.69 2.31 -1.94
CA THR A 143 -21.99 2.95 -1.80
C THR A 143 -22.22 3.91 -2.96
N THR A 144 -23.48 4.11 -3.30
CA THR A 144 -23.93 5.06 -4.34
C THR A 144 -23.93 6.51 -3.83
N ILE A 145 -23.83 6.71 -2.51
CA ILE A 145 -23.89 8.03 -1.86
C ILE A 145 -22.49 8.39 -1.35
N GLY A 146 -21.99 9.57 -1.72
CA GLY A 146 -20.67 10.05 -1.30
C GLY A 146 -20.64 11.57 -1.10
N GLY A 147 -19.47 12.10 -0.73
CA GLY A 147 -19.25 13.53 -0.50
C GLY A 147 -19.63 14.01 0.90
N ALA A 148 -19.52 15.32 1.14
CA ALA A 148 -19.72 15.91 2.46
C ALA A 148 -21.10 15.64 3.07
N SER A 149 -22.13 15.43 2.24
CA SER A 149 -23.50 15.10 2.66
C SER A 149 -23.66 13.67 3.18
N PHE A 150 -22.72 12.76 2.88
CA PHE A 150 -22.74 11.36 3.34
C PHE A 150 -22.27 11.18 4.79
N ARG A 151 -21.67 12.21 5.37
CA ARG A 151 -21.07 12.19 6.71
C ARG A 151 -22.06 12.48 7.85
N ARG A 152 -23.29 12.86 7.52
CA ARG A 152 -24.34 13.19 8.49
C ARG A 152 -25.24 12.01 8.78
#